data_AF-A0A5C6YND8-F1
#
_entry.id   AF-A0A5C6YND8-F1
#
_cell.length_a   1.000
_cell.length_b   1.000
_cell.length_c   1.000
_cell.angle_alpha   90.00
_cell.angle_beta   90.00
_cell.angle_gamma   90.00
#
_symmetry.space_group_name_H-M   'P 1'
#
loop_
_entity.id
_entity.type
_entity.pdbx_description
1 polymer ?
#
loop_
_entity_poly.entity_id
_entity_poly.type
_entity_poly.pdbx_seq_one_letter_code
_entity_poly.pdbx_strand_id
1 'polypeptide(L)'
;MKTLFKNLAFGFLFLSIIPVASAQTYKENDDNTDGEQVVVQGQKISPEMLANLGIVGTPNPRNATVEGNSIFIRQIGDFNTASIRTATNASEINLFQNGNSNDTQLDYLANTAIADLVQNGNNNRIKDFVNAPNEDISLDLTQNGNNLNFERNGVNELTKSLRFKQTEASPTIIVRSYF
;
A
#
# COMPACT_ATOMS: atom_id res chain seq x y z
N MET A 1 -53.39 -25.99 31.28
CA MET A 1 -53.35 -24.52 31.03
C MET A 1 -52.12 -23.82 31.60
N LYS A 2 -51.67 -24.08 32.84
CA LYS A 2 -50.49 -23.41 33.43
C LYS A 2 -49.14 -23.73 32.75
N THR A 3 -48.98 -24.92 32.17
CA THR A 3 -47.77 -25.35 31.46
C THR A 3 -47.66 -24.77 30.04
N LEU A 4 -48.79 -24.62 29.33
CA LEU A 4 -48.86 -23.94 28.04
C LEU A 4 -48.51 -22.45 28.16
N PHE A 5 -48.97 -21.77 29.22
CA PHE A 5 -48.63 -20.37 29.49
C PHE A 5 -47.15 -20.15 29.81
N LYS A 6 -46.51 -21.10 30.53
CA LYS A 6 -45.07 -21.04 30.82
C LYS A 6 -44.22 -21.22 29.56
N ASN A 7 -44.61 -22.12 28.66
CA ASN A 7 -43.87 -22.35 27.41
C ASN A 7 -44.07 -21.19 26.41
N LEU A 8 -45.25 -20.55 26.40
CA LEU A 8 -45.49 -19.34 25.62
C LEU A 8 -44.68 -18.13 26.14
N ALA A 9 -44.58 -17.99 27.48
CA ALA A 9 -43.78 -16.96 28.11
C ALA A 9 -42.27 -17.17 27.91
N PHE A 10 -41.80 -18.42 27.85
CA PHE A 10 -40.40 -18.74 27.57
C PHE A 10 -40.02 -18.49 26.09
N GLY A 11 -40.96 -18.70 25.17
CA GLY A 11 -40.79 -18.35 23.75
C GLY A 11 -40.72 -16.84 23.49
N PHE A 12 -41.50 -16.04 24.22
CA PHE A 12 -41.45 -14.57 24.12
C PHE A 12 -40.16 -13.97 24.70
N LEU A 13 -39.53 -14.62 25.69
CA LEU A 13 -38.27 -14.18 26.27
C LEU A 13 -37.06 -14.40 25.33
N PHE A 14 -37.17 -15.32 24.36
CA PHE A 14 -36.12 -15.60 23.38
C PHE A 14 -36.16 -14.70 22.14
N LEU A 15 -37.29 -14.02 21.87
CA LEU A 15 -37.43 -13.10 20.74
C LEU A 15 -36.97 -11.65 21.03
N SER A 16 -36.63 -11.32 22.28
CA SER A 16 -36.24 -9.97 22.69
C SER A 16 -34.72 -9.70 22.63
N ILE A 17 -33.92 -10.65 22.15
CA ILE A 17 -32.44 -10.56 22.12
C ILE A 17 -31.90 -10.49 20.69
N ILE A 18 -32.60 -9.83 19.77
CA ILE A 18 -32.02 -9.54 18.44
C ILE A 18 -31.04 -8.37 18.62
N PRO A 19 -29.71 -8.56 18.46
CA PRO A 19 -28.80 -7.43 18.41
C PRO A 19 -29.16 -6.62 17.17
N VAL A 20 -29.63 -5.39 17.38
CA VAL A 20 -29.83 -4.43 16.30
C VAL A 20 -28.44 -4.09 15.78
N ALA A 21 -28.05 -4.68 14.66
CA ALA A 21 -26.83 -4.30 13.96
C ALA A 21 -27.01 -2.87 13.45
N SER A 22 -26.50 -1.90 14.21
CA SER A 22 -26.34 -0.53 13.70
C SER A 22 -25.19 -0.54 12.70
N ALA A 23 -25.51 -0.68 11.41
CA ALA A 23 -24.60 -0.25 10.36
C ALA A 23 -24.48 1.27 10.47
N GLN A 24 -23.35 1.77 10.95
CA GLN A 24 -23.03 3.18 10.84
C GLN A 24 -22.55 3.42 9.41
N THR A 25 -23.33 4.13 8.60
CA THR A 25 -22.79 4.78 7.42
C THR A 25 -21.92 5.94 7.88
N TYR A 26 -20.64 5.90 7.50
CA TYR A 26 -19.71 7.00 7.69
C TYR A 26 -20.34 8.29 7.15
N LYS A 27 -20.59 9.25 8.05
CA LYS A 27 -20.82 10.64 7.64
C LYS A 27 -19.43 11.24 7.47
N GLU A 28 -19.18 11.75 6.28
CA GLU A 28 -18.05 12.62 5.97
C GLU A 28 -18.12 13.80 6.94
N ASN A 29 -17.28 13.76 7.98
CA ASN A 29 -17.00 14.93 8.79
C ASN A 29 -15.92 15.69 8.04
N ASP A 30 -16.33 16.81 7.47
CA ASP A 30 -15.53 17.73 6.67
C ASP A 30 -14.56 18.59 7.51
N ASP A 31 -14.11 18.09 8.66
CA ASP A 31 -13.12 18.76 9.50
C ASP A 31 -12.02 17.77 9.89
N ASN A 32 -10.98 17.79 9.05
CA ASN A 32 -9.67 17.18 9.30
C ASN A 32 -9.04 17.79 10.56
N THR A 33 -9.15 17.10 11.69
CA THR A 33 -8.22 17.25 12.81
C THR A 33 -7.86 15.88 13.35
N ASP A 34 -6.85 15.25 12.73
CA ASP A 34 -5.86 14.41 13.41
C ASP A 34 -4.72 14.05 12.43
N GLY A 35 -3.56 14.65 12.68
CA GLY A 35 -2.38 14.63 11.81
C GLY A 35 -2.44 15.75 10.77
N GLU A 36 -1.58 16.77 10.90
CA GLU A 36 -1.41 17.77 9.85
C GLU A 36 -0.97 17.07 8.55
N GLN A 37 -1.95 16.75 7.69
CA GLN A 37 -1.66 16.32 6.35
C GLN A 37 -1.03 17.51 5.64
N VAL A 38 0.28 17.45 5.39
CA VAL A 38 0.95 18.45 4.56
C VAL A 38 0.49 18.23 3.12
N VAL A 39 -0.65 18.82 2.78
CA VAL A 39 -1.16 18.83 1.41
C VAL A 39 -0.59 20.07 0.71
N VAL A 40 0.41 19.85 -0.15
CA VAL A 40 0.90 20.90 -1.04
C VAL A 40 -0.14 21.11 -2.15
N GLN A 41 -1.17 21.92 -1.90
CA GLN A 41 -2.18 22.25 -2.90
C GLN A 41 -1.67 23.39 -3.81
N GLY A 42 -1.77 23.20 -5.13
CA GLY A 42 -1.55 24.25 -6.12
C GLY A 42 -0.09 24.59 -6.46
N GLN A 43 0.90 23.96 -5.83
CA GLN A 43 2.31 24.04 -6.27
C GLN A 43 2.68 22.80 -7.09
N LYS A 44 3.34 23.00 -8.23
CA LYS A 44 3.92 21.88 -9.00
C LYS A 44 5.00 21.24 -8.13
N ILE A 45 4.84 19.95 -7.82
CA ILE A 45 5.89 19.18 -7.16
C ILE A 45 7.13 19.21 -8.05
N SER A 46 8.26 19.65 -7.50
CA SER A 46 9.54 19.67 -8.20
C SER A 46 10.44 18.52 -7.73
N PRO A 47 11.45 18.12 -8.51
CA PRO A 47 12.46 17.16 -8.07
C PRO A 47 13.14 17.57 -6.76
N GLU A 48 13.38 18.86 -6.54
CA GLU A 48 14.00 19.38 -5.31
C GLU A 48 13.10 19.20 -4.10
N MET A 49 11.78 19.35 -4.26
CA MET A 49 10.83 19.08 -3.18
C MET A 49 10.84 17.60 -2.78
N LEU A 50 10.89 16.68 -3.76
CA LEU A 50 11.03 15.25 -3.48
C LEU A 50 12.35 14.95 -2.75
N ALA A 51 13.45 15.54 -3.21
CA ALA A 51 14.76 15.36 -2.59
C ALA A 51 14.79 15.84 -1.13
N ASN A 52 14.12 16.96 -0.82
CA ASN A 52 13.99 17.47 0.56
C ASN A 52 13.18 16.53 1.48
N LEU A 53 12.29 15.72 0.90
CA LEU A 53 11.58 14.65 1.61
C LEU A 53 12.39 13.35 1.69
N GLY A 54 13.63 13.34 1.20
CA GLY A 54 14.46 12.14 1.11
C GLY A 54 14.05 11.18 0.00
N ILE A 55 13.23 11.65 -0.95
CA ILE A 55 12.75 10.87 -2.09
C ILE A 55 13.58 11.21 -3.32
N VAL A 56 14.30 10.22 -3.84
CA VAL A 56 15.10 10.36 -5.05
C VAL A 56 14.29 9.90 -6.26
N GLY A 57 14.03 10.82 -7.19
CA GLY A 57 13.25 10.59 -8.41
C GLY A 57 14.05 10.21 -9.66
N THR A 58 15.36 9.97 -9.54
CA THR A 58 16.24 9.77 -10.70
C THR A 58 16.04 8.40 -11.33
N PRO A 59 16.13 8.27 -12.67
CA PRO A 59 16.02 6.97 -13.35
C PRO A 59 16.96 5.91 -12.77
N ASN A 60 16.44 4.69 -12.55
CA ASN A 60 17.26 3.58 -12.10
C ASN A 60 18.07 3.01 -13.28
N PRO A 61 19.42 3.03 -13.23
CA PRO A 61 20.24 2.56 -14.34
C PRO A 61 20.04 1.09 -14.69
N ARG A 62 19.52 0.27 -13.77
CA ARG A 62 19.24 -1.15 -14.01
C ARG A 62 18.13 -1.38 -15.04
N ASN A 63 17.25 -0.41 -15.26
CA ASN A 63 16.25 -0.47 -16.33
C ASN A 63 16.90 -0.65 -17.71
N ALA A 64 18.10 -0.09 -17.93
CA ALA A 64 18.80 -0.19 -19.20
C ALA A 64 19.56 -1.52 -19.40
N THR A 65 19.74 -2.31 -18.35
CA THR A 65 20.57 -3.52 -18.36
C THR A 65 19.82 -4.79 -17.98
N VAL A 66 18.59 -4.67 -17.46
CA VAL A 66 17.78 -5.82 -17.06
C VAL A 66 17.31 -6.58 -18.29
N GLU A 67 17.43 -7.90 -18.23
CA GLU A 67 17.01 -8.81 -19.28
C GLU A 67 16.12 -9.91 -18.70
N GLY A 68 15.03 -10.22 -19.40
CA GLY A 68 14.04 -11.19 -18.93
C GLY A 68 13.29 -10.72 -17.68
N ASN A 69 12.46 -11.62 -17.13
CA ASN A 69 11.64 -11.33 -15.96
C ASN A 69 12.05 -12.25 -14.82
N SER A 70 12.34 -11.68 -13.65
CA SER A 70 12.71 -12.42 -12.44
C SER A 70 12.08 -11.81 -11.20
N ILE A 71 11.66 -12.68 -10.28
CA ILE A 71 11.04 -12.29 -9.02
C ILE A 71 11.66 -13.14 -7.91
N PHE A 72 12.19 -12.48 -6.89
CA PHE A 72 12.73 -13.13 -5.69
C PHE A 72 11.99 -12.62 -4.47
N ILE A 73 11.37 -13.54 -3.73
CA ILE A 73 10.59 -13.20 -2.55
C ILE A 73 11.17 -13.95 -1.36
N ARG A 74 11.42 -13.23 -0.28
CA ARG A 74 11.80 -13.82 1.01
C ARG A 74 10.91 -13.24 2.10
N GLN A 75 10.18 -14.13 2.77
CA GLN A 75 9.26 -13.80 3.86
C GLN A 75 9.73 -14.48 5.14
N ILE A 76 9.94 -13.69 6.20
CA ILE A 76 10.35 -14.16 7.52
C ILE A 76 9.34 -13.61 8.53
N GLY A 77 8.64 -14.51 9.23
CA GLY A 77 7.55 -14.19 10.15
C GLY A 77 6.20 -14.71 9.65
N ASP A 78 5.14 -14.42 10.40
CA ASP A 78 3.81 -14.99 10.18
C ASP A 78 2.92 -14.06 9.35
N PHE A 79 2.04 -14.63 8.53
CA PHE A 79 1.00 -13.91 7.78
C PHE A 79 1.50 -12.81 6.82
N ASN A 80 2.75 -12.88 6.38
CA ASN A 80 3.21 -12.02 5.28
C ASN A 80 2.57 -12.43 3.94
N THR A 81 2.11 -11.47 3.17
CA THR A 81 1.50 -11.67 1.86
C THR A 81 2.24 -10.88 0.78
N ALA A 82 2.36 -11.50 -0.39
CA ALA A 82 2.90 -10.88 -1.58
C ALA A 82 2.04 -11.28 -2.78
N SER A 83 1.58 -10.28 -3.55
CA SER A 83 0.83 -10.45 -4.79
C SER A 83 1.48 -9.56 -5.84
N ILE A 84 2.29 -10.14 -6.72
CA ILE A 84 3.08 -9.41 -7.71
C ILE A 84 2.66 -9.90 -9.09
N ARG A 85 2.13 -9.02 -9.94
CA ARG A 85 1.81 -9.29 -11.34
C ARG A 85 2.62 -8.34 -12.22
N THR A 86 3.32 -8.89 -13.21
CA THR A 86 4.12 -8.12 -14.17
C THR A 86 3.77 -8.51 -15.60
N ALA A 87 3.51 -7.49 -16.41
CA ALA A 87 3.40 -7.55 -17.85
C ALA A 87 4.45 -6.57 -18.40
N THR A 88 5.69 -7.05 -18.46
CA THR A 88 6.88 -6.26 -18.80
C THR A 88 7.77 -7.00 -19.79
N ASN A 89 8.52 -6.25 -20.60
CA ASN A 89 9.54 -6.83 -21.47
C ASN A 89 10.71 -7.37 -20.64
N ALA A 90 11.10 -6.65 -19.59
CA ALA A 90 12.07 -7.12 -18.61
C ALA A 90 11.74 -6.61 -17.19
N SER A 91 12.03 -7.40 -16.17
CA SER A 91 11.82 -7.02 -14.77
C SER A 91 12.73 -7.77 -13.83
N GLU A 92 13.07 -7.09 -12.75
CA GLU A 92 13.73 -7.68 -11.59
C GLU A 92 13.05 -7.13 -10.34
N ILE A 93 12.35 -7.98 -9.61
CA ILE A 93 11.61 -7.58 -8.42
C ILE A 93 12.08 -8.42 -7.25
N ASN A 94 12.75 -7.79 -6.29
CA ASN A 94 13.19 -8.38 -5.06
C ASN A 94 12.33 -7.85 -3.90
N LEU A 95 11.62 -8.74 -3.22
CA LEU A 95 10.82 -8.41 -2.05
C LEU A 95 11.37 -9.15 -0.83
N PHE A 96 11.70 -8.41 0.22
CA PHE A 96 12.08 -8.96 1.51
C PHE A 96 11.15 -8.46 2.61
N GLN A 97 10.37 -9.37 3.20
CA GLN A 97 9.49 -9.11 4.32
C GLN A 97 10.06 -9.76 5.57
N ASN A 98 10.28 -8.96 6.61
CA ASN A 98 10.83 -9.38 7.89
C ASN A 98 9.98 -8.83 9.04
N GLY A 99 9.16 -9.70 9.62
CA GLY A 99 8.14 -9.40 10.63
C GLY A 99 6.82 -10.07 10.27
N ASN A 100 5.74 -9.68 10.93
CA ASN A 100 4.44 -10.32 10.81
C ASN A 100 3.43 -9.44 10.06
N SER A 101 2.53 -10.07 9.33
CA SER A 101 1.37 -9.42 8.69
C SER A 101 1.75 -8.30 7.71
N ASN A 102 2.92 -8.37 7.07
CA ASN A 102 3.28 -7.42 6.01
C ASN A 102 2.61 -7.81 4.69
N ASP A 103 2.07 -6.82 3.98
CA ASP A 103 1.35 -7.00 2.73
C ASP A 103 2.05 -6.22 1.61
N THR A 104 2.34 -6.89 0.50
CA THR A 104 2.84 -6.23 -0.72
C THR A 104 1.98 -6.62 -1.91
N GLN A 105 1.45 -5.63 -2.61
CA GLN A 105 0.73 -5.81 -3.87
C GLN A 105 1.32 -4.93 -4.96
N LEU A 106 1.89 -5.56 -5.98
CA LEU A 106 2.40 -4.87 -7.18
C LEU A 106 1.63 -5.38 -8.40
N ASP A 107 1.15 -4.47 -9.24
CA ASP A 107 0.58 -4.83 -10.54
C ASP A 107 1.13 -3.85 -11.59
N TYR A 108 2.01 -4.36 -12.45
CA TYR A 108 2.78 -3.58 -13.40
C TYR A 108 2.46 -4.00 -14.83
N LEU A 109 2.05 -3.02 -15.64
CA LEU A 109 2.14 -3.04 -17.09
C LEU A 109 3.11 -1.93 -17.50
N ALA A 110 4.33 -2.29 -17.91
CA ALA A 110 5.43 -1.35 -18.18
C ALA A 110 6.41 -1.90 -19.21
N ASN A 111 7.36 -1.09 -19.70
CA ASN A 111 8.42 -1.60 -20.57
C ASN A 111 9.42 -2.41 -19.72
N THR A 112 10.02 -1.75 -18.73
CA THR A 112 10.85 -2.38 -17.71
C THR A 112 10.36 -2.04 -16.31
N ALA A 113 10.55 -2.96 -15.36
CA ALA A 113 10.22 -2.73 -13.95
C ALA A 113 11.30 -3.28 -13.02
N ILE A 114 11.94 -2.38 -12.26
CA ILE A 114 12.88 -2.73 -11.19
C ILE A 114 12.28 -2.36 -9.84
N ALA A 115 12.10 -3.33 -8.97
CA ALA A 115 11.62 -3.05 -7.62
C ALA A 115 12.46 -3.79 -6.58
N ASP A 116 13.03 -3.04 -5.64
CA ASP A 116 13.68 -3.57 -4.45
C ASP A 116 12.88 -3.08 -3.24
N LEU A 117 12.13 -4.00 -2.64
CA LEU A 117 11.16 -3.68 -1.61
C LEU A 117 11.54 -4.40 -0.32
N VAL A 118 11.71 -3.65 0.75
CA VAL A 118 12.07 -4.17 2.06
C VAL A 118 11.06 -3.70 3.09
N GLN A 119 10.41 -4.63 3.78
CA GLN A 119 9.51 -4.36 4.90
C GLN A 119 10.09 -4.95 6.18
N ASN A 120 10.69 -4.10 7.03
CA ASN A 120 11.22 -4.47 8.34
C ASN A 120 10.28 -3.97 9.44
N GLY A 121 9.55 -4.90 10.07
CA GLY A 121 8.56 -4.64 11.11
C GLY A 121 7.23 -5.34 10.81
N ASN A 122 6.17 -4.95 11.51
CA ASN A 122 4.87 -5.60 11.43
C ASN A 122 3.80 -4.71 10.80
N ASN A 123 2.82 -5.34 10.16
CA ASN A 123 1.66 -4.66 9.55
C ASN A 123 2.04 -3.57 8.54
N ASN A 124 3.18 -3.69 7.87
CA ASN A 124 3.55 -2.76 6.81
C ASN A 124 2.86 -3.14 5.50
N ARG A 125 2.52 -2.15 4.71
CA ARG A 125 1.82 -2.30 3.44
C ARG A 125 2.52 -1.54 2.32
N ILE A 126 2.69 -2.23 1.20
CA ILE A 126 3.12 -1.64 -0.07
C ILE A 126 2.05 -1.97 -1.11
N LYS A 127 1.52 -0.93 -1.74
CA LYS A 127 0.70 -1.03 -2.94
C LYS A 127 1.35 -0.23 -4.04
N ASP A 128 1.55 -0.85 -5.18
CA ASP A 128 2.10 -0.15 -6.33
C ASP A 128 1.43 -0.63 -7.62
N PHE A 129 0.61 0.24 -8.18
CA PHE A 129 -0.12 -0.02 -9.40
C PHE A 129 0.40 0.89 -10.51
N VAL A 130 0.92 0.30 -11.57
CA VAL A 130 1.41 1.04 -12.74
C VAL A 130 0.86 0.46 -14.02
N ASN A 131 0.26 1.33 -14.83
CA ASN A 131 -0.18 1.04 -16.18
C ASN A 131 0.42 2.08 -17.13
N ALA A 132 1.64 1.80 -17.60
CA ALA A 132 2.43 2.66 -18.47
C ALA A 132 3.34 1.78 -19.36
N PRO A 133 2.79 1.08 -20.38
CA PRO A 133 3.49 0.02 -21.12
C PRO A 133 4.78 0.44 -21.84
N ASN A 134 5.00 1.75 -22.02
CA ASN A 134 6.17 2.30 -22.70
C ASN A 134 7.18 2.91 -21.73
N GLU A 135 6.91 2.92 -20.42
CA GLU A 135 7.77 3.54 -19.43
C GLU A 135 8.68 2.52 -18.74
N ASP A 136 9.87 2.98 -18.40
CA ASP A 136 10.82 2.28 -17.54
C ASP A 136 10.62 2.74 -16.10
N ILE A 137 10.13 1.85 -15.25
CA ILE A 137 9.75 2.19 -13.89
C ILE A 137 10.68 1.57 -12.85
N SER A 138 10.82 2.24 -11.72
CA SER A 138 11.44 1.64 -10.56
C SER A 138 10.87 2.10 -9.23
N LEU A 139 10.99 1.23 -8.23
CA LEU A 139 10.71 1.52 -6.83
C LEU A 139 11.72 0.83 -5.94
N ASP A 140 12.60 1.60 -5.30
CA ASP A 140 13.49 1.15 -4.23
C ASP A 140 12.94 1.71 -2.90
N LEU A 141 12.26 0.85 -2.16
CA LEU A 141 11.53 1.24 -0.96
C LEU A 141 11.96 0.36 0.21
N THR A 142 12.50 1.00 1.24
CA THR A 142 12.70 0.37 2.55
C THR A 142 11.75 0.96 3.59
N GLN A 143 10.82 0.16 4.10
CA GLN A 143 9.98 0.45 5.25
C GLN A 143 10.64 -0.09 6.52
N ASN A 144 10.94 0.79 7.48
CA ASN A 144 11.50 0.43 8.79
C ASN A 144 10.60 0.95 9.91
N GLY A 145 9.86 0.06 10.56
CA GLY A 145 8.87 0.40 11.58
C GLY A 145 7.63 -0.47 11.47
N ASN A 146 6.58 -0.14 12.22
CA ASN A 146 5.31 -0.86 12.16
C ASN A 146 4.20 0.02 11.57
N ASN A 147 3.20 -0.62 10.97
CA ASN A 147 2.00 0.04 10.45
C ASN A 147 2.30 1.12 9.38
N LEU A 148 3.37 0.91 8.59
CA LEU A 148 3.73 1.81 7.50
C LEU A 148 2.92 1.47 6.24
N ASN A 149 2.40 2.47 5.56
CA ASN A 149 1.67 2.32 4.32
C ASN A 149 2.34 3.14 3.21
N PHE A 150 2.64 2.48 2.10
CA PHE A 150 2.99 3.13 0.86
C PHE A 150 1.98 2.73 -0.21
N GLU A 151 1.48 3.72 -0.94
CA GLU A 151 0.63 3.50 -2.11
C GLU A 151 1.11 4.37 -3.28
N ARG A 152 1.45 3.76 -4.41
CA ARG A 152 1.63 4.45 -5.68
C ARG A 152 0.58 4.00 -6.69
N ASN A 153 -0.06 4.98 -7.32
CA ASN A 153 -0.98 4.77 -8.43
C ASN A 153 -0.51 5.61 -9.63
N GLY A 154 -0.09 4.91 -10.69
CA GLY A 154 0.44 5.52 -11.90
C GLY A 154 1.84 6.10 -11.72
N VAL A 155 2.39 6.63 -12.82
CA VAL A 155 3.73 7.23 -12.89
C VAL A 155 3.74 8.41 -13.87
N ASN A 156 4.68 9.32 -13.69
CA ASN A 156 5.04 10.34 -14.67
C ASN A 156 6.56 10.57 -14.63
N GLU A 157 7.06 11.59 -15.34
CA GLU A 157 8.50 11.91 -15.39
C GLU A 157 9.17 12.09 -14.02
N LEU A 158 8.42 12.51 -12.99
CA LEU A 158 8.96 12.71 -11.63
C LEU A 158 8.90 11.45 -10.76
N THR A 159 7.99 10.53 -11.06
CA THR A 159 7.63 9.42 -10.16
C THR A 159 7.79 8.04 -10.78
N LYS A 160 8.21 7.96 -12.05
CA LYS A 160 8.49 6.68 -12.72
C LYS A 160 9.64 5.94 -12.04
N SER A 161 10.59 6.63 -11.43
CA SER A 161 11.60 6.04 -10.57
C SER A 161 11.58 6.71 -9.21
N LEU A 162 11.42 5.93 -8.14
CA LEU A 162 11.43 6.44 -6.77
C LEU A 162 12.37 5.60 -5.92
N ARG A 163 13.20 6.26 -5.11
CA ARG A 163 14.00 5.61 -4.07
C ARG A 163 13.92 6.38 -2.77
N PHE A 164 13.51 5.72 -1.69
CA PHE A 164 13.46 6.32 -0.36
C PHE A 164 13.33 5.28 0.75
N LYS A 165 13.56 5.74 1.98
CA LYS A 165 13.31 4.98 3.19
C LYS A 165 12.15 5.60 3.96
N GLN A 166 11.12 4.81 4.22
CA GLN A 166 9.98 5.19 5.04
C GLN A 166 10.20 4.70 6.48
N THR A 167 9.82 5.54 7.44
CA THR A 167 9.87 5.22 8.88
C THR A 167 8.57 5.67 9.55
N GLU A 168 8.43 5.40 10.84
CA GLU A 168 7.25 5.79 11.64
C GLU A 168 7.04 7.31 11.72
N ALA A 169 8.05 8.12 11.37
CA ALA A 169 7.90 9.57 11.23
C ALA A 169 7.02 9.99 10.03
N SER A 170 6.81 9.09 9.06
CA SER A 170 5.94 9.29 7.90
C SER A 170 5.17 8.00 7.63
N PRO A 171 4.20 7.66 8.50
CA PRO A 171 3.57 6.35 8.51
C PRO A 171 2.79 6.05 7.23
N THR A 172 2.33 7.08 6.52
CA THR A 172 1.63 6.91 5.25
C THR A 172 2.23 7.82 4.18
N ILE A 173 2.58 7.25 3.02
CA ILE A 173 3.00 7.97 1.83
C ILE A 173 2.11 7.51 0.67
N ILE A 174 1.49 8.46 -0.02
CA ILE A 174 0.63 8.18 -1.17
C ILE A 174 1.11 9.01 -2.36
N VAL A 175 1.47 8.33 -3.44
CA VAL A 175 1.88 8.94 -4.71
C VAL A 175 0.79 8.68 -5.74
N ARG A 176 0.19 9.76 -6.23
CA ARG A 176 -0.81 9.70 -7.31
C ARG A 176 -0.22 10.43 -8.50
N SER A 177 0.08 9.69 -9.55
CA SER A 177 0.63 10.22 -10.79
C SER A 177 -0.30 9.81 -11.91
N TYR A 178 -1.30 10.65 -12.14
CA TYR A 178 -2.20 10.54 -13.27
C TYR A 178 -1.69 11.47 -14.37
N PHE A 179 -1.85 11.03 -15.62
CA PHE A 179 -1.63 11.86 -16.80
C PHE A 179 -2.76 12.88 -16.94
#